data_AF-A0A5C9CIX7-F1
#
_entry.id   AF-A0A5C9CIX7-F1
#
_cell.length_a   1.000
_cell.length_b   1.000
_cell.length_c   1.000
_cell.angle_alpha   90.00
_cell.angle_beta   90.00
_cell.angle_gamma   90.00
#
_symmetry.space_group_name_H-M   'P 1'
#
loop_
_entity.id
_entity.type
_entity.pdbx_description
1 polymer ?
#
loop_
_entity_poly.entity_id
_entity_poly.type
_entity_poly.pdbx_seq_one_letter_code
_entity_poly.pdbx_strand_id
1 'polypeptide(L)'
;MKHAVDSTGRVLRDNVWGPQDEDAARRDFTINAMYYDPETQIVVDYHHGIKDAKAKVIRMIGDPVARYREDPVRIIRAIRFAAKLNGLGFKLEPKTATPLIKSRALLTEIPQSRLFDEMLKLLQTGHALASIEQLKSLGMALGIYPLLDVVVERAETPFVKSALQDTDRRVGEGKPVAPSFLLACVLWADVRDGWAARLKNQHPHPALMDAIDDVFNARIGDVSGRGKLAGDMREIWMMQPRFEKRVGSAPFGLVEQPRFRAAFDFMRLRAENGELEEVLSDWWEEFSLADDNLRNDMVDAVKLEQQQRARPARAPRPPRVHKMPGNNTDPATGTDSAQESAESLDSPVENSDGAAPKKRRRRRRPTGRTGGDAPHQGSPE
;
A
#
# COMPACT_ATOMS: atom_id res chain seq x y z
N MET A 1 27.31 -30.30 22.67
CA MET A 1 27.20 -28.88 23.10
C MET A 1 25.74 -28.58 23.37
N LYS A 2 25.39 -27.92 24.48
CA LYS A 2 23.98 -27.63 24.82
C LYS A 2 23.51 -26.34 24.14
N HIS A 3 22.27 -26.31 23.66
CA HIS A 3 21.63 -25.10 23.15
C HIS A 3 21.69 -23.98 24.20
N ALA A 4 21.86 -22.73 23.76
CA ALA A 4 21.67 -21.60 24.66
C ALA A 4 20.17 -21.43 24.84
N VAL A 5 19.67 -21.77 26.02
CA VAL A 5 18.25 -21.70 26.38
C VAL A 5 18.09 -20.65 27.47
N ASP A 6 17.07 -19.80 27.38
CA ASP A 6 16.77 -18.84 28.46
C ASP A 6 16.10 -19.52 29.67
N SER A 7 15.83 -18.74 30.72
CA SER A 7 15.15 -19.22 31.94
C SER A 7 13.74 -19.75 31.71
N THR A 8 13.15 -19.54 30.53
CA THR A 8 11.81 -19.98 30.15
C THR A 8 11.81 -21.24 29.28
N GLY A 9 12.99 -21.73 28.86
CA GLY A 9 13.09 -22.90 27.99
C GLY A 9 13.18 -22.56 26.50
N ARG A 10 13.33 -21.27 26.14
CA ARG A 10 13.38 -20.81 24.76
C ARG A 10 14.78 -20.87 24.17
N VAL A 11 14.90 -21.34 22.93
CA VAL A 11 16.19 -21.43 22.23
C VAL A 11 16.64 -20.05 21.76
N LEU A 12 17.75 -19.55 22.30
CA LEU A 12 18.35 -18.25 21.99
C LEU A 12 19.40 -18.33 20.87
N ARG A 13 20.13 -19.45 20.78
CA ARG A 13 21.12 -19.73 19.72
C ARG A 13 21.14 -21.22 19.41
N ASP A 14 21.01 -21.57 18.12
CA ASP A 14 21.11 -22.93 17.61
C ASP A 14 22.12 -23.05 16.46
N ASN A 15 23.40 -22.81 16.77
CA ASN A 15 24.51 -23.00 15.82
C ASN A 15 25.23 -24.35 16.02
N VAL A 16 24.53 -25.36 16.54
CA VAL A 16 25.10 -26.70 16.77
C VAL A 16 24.70 -27.59 15.61
N TRP A 17 25.66 -28.06 14.83
CA TRP A 17 25.43 -29.02 13.75
C TRP A 17 25.61 -30.45 14.27
N GLY A 18 25.00 -31.42 13.59
CA GLY A 18 24.95 -32.81 14.01
C GLY A 18 24.54 -33.74 12.88
N PRO A 19 24.38 -35.04 13.16
CA PRO A 19 23.90 -36.01 12.18
C PRO A 19 22.46 -35.71 11.73
N GLN A 20 22.07 -36.32 10.62
CA GLN A 20 20.82 -36.03 9.91
C GLN A 20 19.56 -36.30 10.75
N ASP A 21 19.58 -37.32 11.60
CA ASP A 21 18.50 -37.67 12.52
C ASP A 21 18.30 -36.60 13.61
N GLU A 22 19.38 -35.99 14.11
CA GLU A 22 19.32 -34.85 15.02
C GLU A 22 18.76 -33.59 14.35
N ASP A 23 19.11 -33.30 13.08
CA ASP A 23 18.49 -32.21 12.30
C ASP A 23 17.00 -32.47 12.08
N ALA A 24 16.65 -33.71 11.73
CA ALA A 24 15.26 -34.12 11.49
C ALA A 24 14.38 -33.88 12.73
N ALA A 25 14.91 -34.18 13.94
CA ALA A 25 14.21 -33.98 15.20
C ALA A 25 13.92 -32.50 15.52
N ARG A 26 14.74 -31.56 15.01
CA ARG A 26 14.58 -30.11 15.23
C ARG A 26 13.57 -29.47 14.27
N ARG A 27 13.15 -30.17 13.22
CA ARG A 27 12.11 -29.71 12.30
C ARG A 27 10.73 -29.72 12.96
N ASP A 28 9.80 -28.99 12.36
CA ASP A 28 8.49 -28.76 12.99
C ASP A 28 7.54 -29.93 12.76
N PHE A 29 7.39 -30.38 11.51
CA PHE A 29 6.38 -31.35 11.10
C PHE A 29 6.99 -32.58 10.45
N THR A 30 6.40 -33.75 10.69
CA THR A 30 6.85 -35.05 10.17
C THR A 30 7.00 -35.04 8.64
N ILE A 31 5.99 -34.53 7.94
CA ILE A 31 5.97 -34.42 6.48
C ILE A 31 7.05 -33.49 5.88
N ASN A 32 7.65 -32.62 6.70
CA ASN A 32 8.71 -31.68 6.29
C ASN A 32 10.11 -32.12 6.78
N ALA A 33 10.21 -33.30 7.40
CA ALA A 33 11.44 -33.83 8.00
C ALA A 33 11.95 -35.10 7.31
N MET A 34 11.63 -35.25 6.03
CA MET A 34 12.17 -36.29 5.17
C MET A 34 13.34 -35.73 4.35
N TYR A 35 14.28 -36.61 4.01
CA TYR A 35 15.43 -36.28 3.18
C TYR A 35 15.44 -37.20 1.97
N TYR A 36 15.88 -36.66 0.84
CA TYR A 36 16.02 -37.40 -0.39
C TYR A 36 17.46 -37.26 -0.88
N ASP A 37 18.10 -38.40 -1.12
CA ASP A 37 19.40 -38.45 -1.77
C ASP A 37 19.18 -38.65 -3.28
N PRO A 38 19.56 -37.66 -4.13
CA PRO A 38 19.37 -37.76 -5.57
C PRO A 38 20.31 -38.77 -6.26
N GLU A 39 21.43 -39.16 -5.62
CA GLU A 39 22.38 -40.13 -6.17
C GLU A 39 21.89 -41.56 -5.94
N THR A 40 21.51 -41.88 -4.70
CA THR A 40 21.01 -43.22 -4.35
C THR A 40 19.50 -43.37 -4.58
N GLN A 41 18.79 -42.26 -4.80
CA GLN A 41 17.33 -42.19 -4.92
C GLN A 41 16.59 -42.69 -3.68
N ILE A 42 17.25 -42.68 -2.52
CA ILE A 42 16.69 -43.12 -1.24
C ILE A 42 16.02 -41.95 -0.53
N VAL A 43 14.81 -42.19 -0.02
CA VAL A 43 14.13 -41.30 0.92
C VAL A 43 14.35 -41.80 2.33
N VAL A 44 14.90 -40.95 3.20
CA VAL A 44 15.10 -41.22 4.62
C VAL A 44 14.02 -40.51 5.43
N ASP A 45 13.26 -41.29 6.21
CA ASP A 45 12.14 -40.83 7.04
C ASP A 45 12.30 -41.30 8.49
N TYR A 46 12.83 -40.41 9.34
CA TYR A 46 13.06 -40.69 10.77
C TYR A 46 11.78 -40.55 11.62
N HIS A 47 10.79 -39.80 11.15
CA HIS A 47 9.64 -39.35 11.97
C HIS A 47 8.29 -39.78 11.39
N HIS A 48 8.28 -40.77 10.50
CA HIS A 48 7.10 -41.32 9.85
C HIS A 48 6.31 -40.30 8.99
N GLY A 49 7.01 -39.33 8.39
CA GLY A 49 6.46 -38.36 7.46
C GLY A 49 5.77 -38.98 6.24
N ILE A 50 6.25 -40.11 5.73
CA ILE A 50 5.59 -40.81 4.60
C ILE A 50 4.20 -41.32 5.02
N LYS A 51 4.10 -41.86 6.24
CA LYS A 51 2.82 -42.36 6.78
C LYS A 51 1.84 -41.22 6.98
N ASP A 52 2.28 -40.13 7.60
CA ASP A 52 1.45 -38.95 7.82
C ASP A 52 1.05 -38.26 6.50
N ALA A 53 1.94 -38.20 5.50
CA ALA A 53 1.62 -37.66 4.19
C ALA A 53 0.54 -38.49 3.47
N LYS A 54 0.64 -39.83 3.52
CA LYS A 54 -0.41 -40.73 2.99
C LYS A 54 -1.74 -40.57 3.73
N ALA A 55 -1.69 -40.41 5.04
CA ALA A 55 -2.87 -40.17 5.89
C ALA A 55 -3.40 -38.73 5.82
N LYS A 56 -2.69 -37.82 5.13
CA LYS A 56 -2.97 -36.39 5.07
C LYS A 56 -3.04 -35.75 6.46
N VAL A 57 -2.05 -36.03 7.30
CA VAL A 57 -1.95 -35.51 8.67
C VAL A 57 -0.76 -34.57 8.80
N ILE A 58 -0.99 -33.42 9.41
CA ILE A 58 0.07 -32.49 9.83
C ILE A 58 0.33 -32.74 11.31
N ARG A 59 1.46 -33.39 11.61
CA ARG A 59 1.87 -33.81 12.94
C ARG A 59 3.16 -33.10 13.33
N MET A 60 3.19 -32.53 14.52
CA MET A 60 4.40 -31.95 15.10
C MET A 60 5.36 -33.03 15.56
N ILE A 61 6.66 -32.83 15.33
CA ILE A 61 7.70 -33.71 15.84
C ILE A 61 7.94 -33.43 17.33
N GLY A 62 7.97 -34.47 18.15
CA GLY A 62 8.13 -34.35 19.60
C GLY A 62 6.85 -33.91 20.33
N ASP A 63 6.98 -33.36 21.54
CA ASP A 63 5.84 -32.87 22.33
C ASP A 63 5.44 -31.45 21.90
N PRO A 64 4.21 -31.23 21.37
CA PRO A 64 3.81 -29.91 20.85
C PRO A 64 3.90 -28.79 21.89
N VAL A 65 3.57 -29.05 23.16
CA VAL A 65 3.63 -28.03 24.22
C VAL A 65 5.07 -27.55 24.42
N ALA A 66 6.03 -28.47 24.53
CA ALA A 66 7.44 -28.13 24.60
C ALA A 66 7.93 -27.38 23.36
N ARG A 67 7.58 -27.86 22.15
CA ARG A 67 8.01 -27.23 20.89
C ARG A 67 7.48 -25.80 20.72
N TYR A 68 6.25 -25.52 21.16
CA TYR A 68 5.68 -24.17 21.15
C TYR A 68 6.34 -23.24 22.17
N ARG A 69 6.83 -23.76 23.31
CA ARG A 69 7.61 -22.97 24.28
C ARG A 69 9.01 -22.65 23.75
N GLU A 70 9.66 -23.62 23.10
CA GLU A 70 10.97 -23.43 22.51
C GLU A 70 10.99 -22.35 21.42
N ASP A 71 10.01 -22.39 20.50
CA ASP A 71 9.80 -21.37 19.47
C ASP A 71 8.30 -21.16 19.21
N PRO A 72 7.70 -20.14 19.84
CA PRO A 72 6.26 -19.82 19.68
C PRO A 72 5.84 -19.56 18.24
N VAL A 73 6.76 -19.15 17.36
CA VAL A 73 6.49 -18.96 15.92
C VAL A 73 5.97 -20.25 15.24
N ARG A 74 6.26 -21.43 15.80
CA ARG A 74 5.71 -22.70 15.31
C ARG A 74 4.18 -22.75 15.33
N ILE A 75 3.52 -21.97 16.19
CA ILE A 75 2.06 -21.82 16.21
C ILE A 75 1.57 -21.24 14.87
N ILE A 76 2.16 -20.12 14.44
CA ILE A 76 1.82 -19.46 13.17
C ILE A 76 2.13 -20.37 11.99
N ARG A 77 3.26 -21.10 12.06
CA ARG A 77 3.65 -22.07 11.03
C ARG A 77 2.66 -23.23 10.93
N ALA A 78 2.17 -23.77 12.05
CA ALA A 78 1.16 -24.82 12.07
C ALA A 78 -0.14 -24.39 11.38
N ILE A 79 -0.61 -23.18 11.68
CA ILE A 79 -1.80 -22.59 11.06
C ILE A 79 -1.58 -22.42 9.54
N ARG A 80 -0.43 -21.86 9.15
CA ARG A 80 -0.07 -21.65 7.74
C ARG A 80 -0.01 -22.96 6.95
N PHE A 81 0.62 -23.99 7.50
CA PHE A 81 0.69 -25.31 6.85
C PHE A 81 -0.68 -25.99 6.77
N ALA A 82 -1.50 -25.86 7.82
CA ALA A 82 -2.87 -26.36 7.81
C ALA A 82 -3.71 -25.72 6.71
N ALA A 83 -3.62 -24.39 6.56
CA ALA A 83 -4.32 -23.67 5.50
C ALA A 83 -3.81 -24.03 4.10
N LYS A 84 -2.49 -24.04 3.91
CA LYS A 84 -1.85 -24.37 2.64
C LYS A 84 -2.24 -25.76 2.12
N LEU A 85 -2.27 -26.76 3.00
CA LEU A 85 -2.52 -28.15 2.61
C LEU A 85 -4.00 -28.55 2.76
N ASN A 86 -4.87 -27.66 3.22
CA ASN A 86 -6.29 -27.92 3.42
C ASN A 86 -6.97 -28.42 2.14
N GLY A 87 -6.71 -27.74 1.01
CA GLY A 87 -7.27 -28.13 -0.30
C GLY A 87 -6.83 -29.51 -0.80
N LEU A 88 -5.73 -30.06 -0.27
CA LEU A 88 -5.28 -31.42 -0.55
C LEU A 88 -5.89 -32.45 0.42
N GLY A 89 -6.66 -32.00 1.40
CA GLY A 89 -7.32 -32.82 2.43
C GLY A 89 -6.49 -33.03 3.69
N PHE A 90 -5.42 -32.25 3.91
CA PHE A 90 -4.62 -32.37 5.12
C PHE A 90 -5.33 -31.79 6.34
N LYS A 91 -5.15 -32.43 7.50
CA LYS A 91 -5.68 -31.97 8.79
C LYS A 91 -4.58 -31.95 9.84
N LEU A 92 -4.63 -30.97 10.74
CA LEU A 92 -3.80 -30.98 11.94
C LEU A 92 -4.19 -32.16 12.83
N GLU A 93 -3.18 -32.86 13.32
CA GLU A 93 -3.39 -33.88 14.34
C GLU A 93 -3.99 -33.23 15.62
N PRO A 94 -5.00 -33.84 16.27
CA PRO A 94 -5.56 -33.32 17.51
C PRO A 94 -4.52 -32.96 18.58
N LYS A 95 -3.51 -33.81 18.80
CA LYS A 95 -2.44 -33.51 19.79
C LYS A 95 -1.61 -32.29 19.41
N THR A 96 -1.40 -32.06 18.12
CA THR A 96 -0.71 -30.88 17.61
C THR A 96 -1.59 -29.62 17.71
N ALA A 97 -2.89 -29.75 17.46
CA ALA A 97 -3.84 -28.64 17.43
C ALA A 97 -4.27 -28.15 18.82
N THR A 98 -4.56 -29.06 19.76
CA THR A 98 -5.12 -28.72 21.09
C THR A 98 -4.30 -27.67 21.85
N PRO A 99 -2.96 -27.70 21.87
CA PRO A 99 -2.19 -26.71 22.62
C PRO A 99 -2.09 -25.33 21.97
N LEU A 100 -2.46 -25.16 20.69
CA LEU A 100 -2.27 -23.90 19.96
C LEU A 100 -2.89 -22.70 20.68
N ILE A 101 -4.16 -22.82 21.10
CA ILE A 101 -4.90 -21.73 21.77
C ILE A 101 -4.26 -21.41 23.13
N LYS A 102 -3.92 -22.43 23.91
CA LYS A 102 -3.31 -22.26 25.24
C LYS A 102 -1.92 -21.64 25.16
N SER A 103 -1.18 -21.95 24.09
CA SER A 103 0.16 -21.43 23.82
C SER A 103 0.17 -20.06 23.15
N ARG A 104 -0.98 -19.49 22.74
CA ARG A 104 -1.06 -18.17 22.08
C ARG A 104 -0.36 -17.07 22.87
N ALA A 105 -0.47 -17.10 24.20
CA ALA A 105 0.14 -16.09 25.07
C ALA A 105 1.67 -16.00 24.91
N LEU A 106 2.33 -17.07 24.49
CA LEU A 106 3.78 -17.10 24.26
C LEU A 106 4.21 -16.22 23.07
N LEU A 107 3.29 -15.88 22.16
CA LEU A 107 3.58 -15.04 21.00
C LEU A 107 3.89 -13.59 21.39
N THR A 108 3.43 -13.11 22.55
CA THR A 108 3.67 -11.74 23.02
C THR A 108 5.15 -11.49 23.35
N GLU A 109 5.89 -12.55 23.68
CA GLU A 109 7.32 -12.53 24.02
C GLU A 109 8.23 -12.59 22.77
N ILE A 110 7.64 -12.75 21.58
CA ILE A 110 8.39 -12.83 20.32
C ILE A 110 8.67 -11.42 19.79
N PRO A 111 9.91 -11.16 19.32
CA PRO A 111 10.22 -9.91 18.62
C PRO A 111 9.23 -9.65 17.49
N GLN A 112 8.69 -8.43 17.46
CA GLN A 112 7.65 -8.03 16.51
C GLN A 112 8.08 -8.22 15.04
N SER A 113 9.37 -8.10 14.73
CA SER A 113 9.92 -8.38 13.39
C SER A 113 9.71 -9.84 12.95
N ARG A 114 9.90 -10.81 13.85
CA ARG A 114 9.65 -12.24 13.54
C ARG A 114 8.17 -12.52 13.33
N LEU A 115 7.30 -11.91 14.13
CA LEU A 115 5.84 -12.02 13.95
C LEU A 115 5.41 -11.40 12.62
N PHE A 116 5.98 -10.25 12.26
CA PHE A 116 5.74 -9.59 10.99
C PHE A 116 6.14 -10.46 9.79
N ASP A 117 7.34 -11.06 9.82
CA ASP A 117 7.78 -11.97 8.75
C ASP A 117 6.87 -13.19 8.58
N GLU A 118 6.37 -13.75 9.68
CA GLU A 118 5.49 -14.91 9.65
C GLU A 118 4.06 -14.54 9.24
N MET A 119 3.58 -13.35 9.62
CA MET A 119 2.35 -12.78 9.09
C MET A 119 2.43 -12.61 7.57
N LEU A 120 3.53 -12.08 7.04
CA LEU A 120 3.71 -11.96 5.59
C LEU A 120 3.70 -13.33 4.90
N LYS A 121 4.42 -14.33 5.44
CA LYS A 121 4.39 -15.70 4.90
C LYS A 121 2.99 -16.32 4.97
N LEU A 122 2.21 -16.01 6.00
CA LEU A 122 0.83 -16.48 6.15
C LEU A 122 -0.08 -15.88 5.05
N LEU A 123 0.11 -14.61 4.70
CA LEU A 123 -0.75 -13.89 3.75
C LEU A 123 -0.27 -13.92 2.30
N GLN A 124 0.98 -14.32 2.01
CA GLN A 124 1.58 -14.18 0.67
C GLN A 124 2.04 -15.51 0.06
N THR A 125 1.52 -16.63 0.55
CA THR A 125 1.88 -17.97 0.05
C THR A 125 0.80 -18.63 -0.79
N GLY A 126 -0.15 -17.85 -1.32
CA GLY A 126 -1.20 -18.38 -2.21
C GLY A 126 -2.43 -18.94 -1.50
N HIS A 127 -2.50 -18.75 -0.18
CA HIS A 127 -3.54 -19.31 0.68
C HIS A 127 -3.95 -18.32 1.79
N ALA A 128 -3.95 -17.02 1.51
CA ALA A 128 -4.24 -15.97 2.47
C ALA A 128 -5.67 -16.11 3.05
N LEU A 129 -6.67 -16.29 2.17
CA LEU A 129 -8.06 -16.46 2.62
C LEU A 129 -8.23 -17.73 3.44
N ALA A 130 -7.68 -18.85 2.98
CA ALA A 130 -7.71 -20.12 3.71
C ALA A 130 -6.99 -20.00 5.07
N SER A 131 -5.91 -19.21 5.15
CA SER A 131 -5.19 -18.97 6.40
C SER A 131 -6.01 -18.15 7.38
N ILE A 132 -6.75 -17.14 6.90
CA ILE A 132 -7.66 -16.35 7.74
C ILE A 132 -8.83 -17.21 8.24
N GLU A 133 -9.41 -18.05 7.38
CA GLU A 133 -10.45 -19.00 7.78
C GLU A 133 -9.92 -20.02 8.81
N GLN A 134 -8.69 -20.51 8.63
CA GLN A 134 -8.05 -21.39 9.59
C GLN A 134 -7.78 -20.71 10.93
N LEU A 135 -7.38 -19.43 10.94
CA LEU A 135 -7.25 -18.63 12.16
C LEU A 135 -8.60 -18.51 12.89
N LYS A 136 -9.67 -18.20 12.16
CA LYS A 136 -11.04 -18.08 12.70
C LYS A 136 -11.53 -19.41 13.29
N SER A 137 -11.41 -20.51 12.55
CA SER A 137 -11.86 -21.85 12.99
C SER A 137 -11.12 -22.38 14.23
N LEU A 138 -9.85 -22.00 14.40
CA LEU A 138 -9.06 -22.37 15.57
C LEU A 138 -9.24 -21.41 16.77
N GLY A 139 -10.11 -20.39 16.67
CA GLY A 139 -10.27 -19.38 17.72
C GLY A 139 -9.04 -18.48 17.92
N MET A 140 -8.19 -18.36 16.89
CA MET A 140 -6.96 -17.58 16.89
C MET A 140 -7.04 -16.36 15.94
N ALA A 141 -8.25 -15.86 15.69
CA ALA A 141 -8.49 -14.70 14.83
C ALA A 141 -7.82 -13.41 15.34
N LEU A 142 -7.61 -13.28 16.66
CA LEU A 142 -7.08 -12.07 17.31
C LEU A 142 -5.99 -12.41 18.32
N GLY A 143 -5.13 -11.43 18.60
CA GLY A 143 -4.13 -11.49 19.67
C GLY A 143 -2.82 -12.18 19.28
N ILE A 144 -2.54 -12.29 17.97
CA ILE A 144 -1.23 -12.76 17.47
C ILE A 144 -0.32 -11.56 17.19
N TYR A 145 -0.82 -10.61 16.38
CA TYR A 145 -0.09 -9.41 15.99
C TYR A 145 -1.10 -8.35 15.58
N PRO A 146 -1.02 -7.09 16.08
CA PRO A 146 -2.07 -6.09 15.86
C PRO A 146 -2.43 -5.85 14.38
N LEU A 147 -1.45 -5.88 13.48
CA LEU A 147 -1.72 -5.71 12.06
C LEU A 147 -2.41 -6.93 11.44
N LEU A 148 -2.11 -8.15 11.92
CA LEU A 148 -2.82 -9.35 11.48
C LEU A 148 -4.27 -9.32 11.95
N ASP A 149 -4.53 -8.82 13.15
CA ASP A 149 -5.89 -8.66 13.68
C ASP A 149 -6.72 -7.75 12.75
N VAL A 150 -6.14 -6.64 12.28
CA VAL A 150 -6.78 -5.75 11.28
C VAL A 150 -7.03 -6.47 9.95
N VAL A 151 -6.08 -7.28 9.47
CA VAL A 151 -6.27 -8.07 8.24
C VAL A 151 -7.45 -9.03 8.40
N VAL A 152 -7.52 -9.76 9.52
CA VAL A 152 -8.58 -10.74 9.79
C VAL A 152 -9.94 -10.08 9.93
N GLU A 153 -10.00 -8.94 10.62
CA GLU A 153 -11.23 -8.14 10.78
C GLU A 153 -11.76 -7.66 9.42
N ARG A 154 -10.86 -7.16 8.56
CA ARG A 154 -11.23 -6.57 7.26
C ARG A 154 -11.33 -7.58 6.13
N ALA A 155 -10.96 -8.84 6.35
CA ALA A 155 -10.89 -9.88 5.31
C ALA A 155 -12.20 -10.08 4.54
N GLU A 156 -13.35 -9.79 5.17
CA GLU A 156 -14.66 -9.91 4.51
C GLU A 156 -15.14 -8.63 3.83
N THR A 157 -14.46 -7.49 4.02
CA THR A 157 -14.80 -6.28 3.28
C THR A 157 -14.50 -6.50 1.79
N PRO A 158 -15.38 -6.07 0.86
CA PRO A 158 -15.23 -6.36 -0.57
C PRO A 158 -13.84 -6.03 -1.12
N PHE A 159 -13.31 -4.86 -0.75
CA PHE A 159 -12.01 -4.37 -1.22
C PHE A 159 -10.84 -5.23 -0.73
N VAL A 160 -10.77 -5.52 0.58
CA VAL A 160 -9.67 -6.34 1.14
C VAL A 160 -9.80 -7.79 0.72
N LYS A 161 -11.02 -8.32 0.63
CA LYS A 161 -11.30 -9.66 0.12
C LYS A 161 -10.78 -9.82 -1.30
N SER A 162 -11.06 -8.85 -2.18
CA SER A 162 -10.57 -8.83 -3.56
C SER A 162 -9.04 -8.75 -3.62
N ALA A 163 -8.40 -7.95 -2.75
CA ALA A 163 -6.94 -7.88 -2.66
C ALA A 163 -6.30 -9.22 -2.23
N LEU A 164 -6.91 -9.90 -1.26
CA LEU A 164 -6.44 -11.22 -0.79
C LEU A 164 -6.62 -12.29 -1.88
N GLN A 165 -7.75 -12.26 -2.60
CA GLN A 165 -8.01 -13.16 -3.73
C GLN A 165 -7.02 -12.95 -4.89
N ASP A 166 -6.75 -11.69 -5.25
CA ASP A 166 -5.75 -11.38 -6.26
C ASP A 166 -4.35 -11.82 -5.82
N THR A 167 -4.01 -11.60 -4.56
CA THR A 167 -2.73 -12.09 -3.98
C THR A 167 -2.61 -13.60 -4.12
N ASP A 168 -3.66 -14.34 -3.76
CA ASP A 168 -3.66 -15.80 -3.83
C ASP A 168 -3.55 -16.30 -5.28
N ARG A 169 -4.33 -15.71 -6.19
CA ARG A 169 -4.27 -16.00 -7.62
C ARG A 169 -2.88 -15.73 -8.21
N ARG A 170 -2.29 -14.57 -7.93
CA ARG A 170 -0.97 -14.19 -8.46
C ARG A 170 0.13 -15.16 -8.01
N VAL A 171 0.11 -15.57 -6.74
CA VAL A 171 1.08 -16.58 -6.25
C VAL A 171 0.85 -17.92 -6.95
N GLY A 172 -0.42 -18.33 -7.14
CA GLY A 172 -0.76 -19.55 -7.89
C GLY A 172 -0.28 -19.53 -9.35
N GLU A 173 -0.27 -18.35 -9.98
CA GLU A 173 0.26 -18.12 -11.33
C GLU A 173 1.80 -17.96 -11.37
N GLY A 174 2.50 -18.08 -10.24
CA GLY A 174 3.95 -17.89 -10.14
C GLY A 174 4.40 -16.43 -10.31
N LYS A 175 3.48 -15.47 -10.22
CA LYS A 175 3.78 -14.03 -10.31
C LYS A 175 4.25 -13.50 -8.96
N PRO A 176 5.17 -12.51 -8.94
CA PRO A 176 5.61 -11.89 -7.70
C PRO A 176 4.47 -11.07 -7.08
N VAL A 177 4.42 -11.07 -5.75
CA VAL A 177 3.51 -10.28 -4.91
C VAL A 177 4.30 -9.36 -4.00
N ALA A 178 3.85 -8.11 -3.86
CA ALA A 178 4.51 -7.11 -3.03
C ALA A 178 3.79 -7.01 -1.67
N PRO A 179 4.49 -7.16 -0.53
CA PRO A 179 3.88 -7.00 0.80
C PRO A 179 3.30 -5.61 1.04
N SER A 180 3.95 -4.58 0.50
CA SER A 180 3.48 -3.19 0.58
C SER A 180 2.12 -3.02 -0.09
N PHE A 181 1.89 -3.68 -1.23
CA PHE A 181 0.60 -3.57 -1.92
C PHE A 181 -0.55 -4.13 -1.08
N LEU A 182 -0.42 -5.35 -0.57
CA LEU A 182 -1.47 -5.97 0.24
C LEU A 182 -1.78 -5.15 1.50
N LEU A 183 -0.73 -4.70 2.21
CA LEU A 183 -0.91 -3.88 3.40
C LEU A 183 -1.49 -2.50 3.08
N ALA A 184 -1.13 -1.92 1.93
CA ALA A 184 -1.75 -0.69 1.45
C ALA A 184 -3.26 -0.86 1.25
N CYS A 185 -3.70 -2.01 0.71
CA CYS A 185 -5.12 -2.33 0.55
C CYS A 185 -5.83 -2.49 1.89
N VAL A 186 -5.24 -3.25 2.82
CA VAL A 186 -5.81 -3.51 4.15
C VAL A 186 -6.03 -2.22 4.94
N LEU A 187 -5.09 -1.27 4.85
CA LEU A 187 -5.10 -0.03 5.61
C LEU A 187 -5.77 1.14 4.87
N TRP A 188 -6.25 0.93 3.65
CA TRP A 188 -6.80 1.99 2.81
C TRP A 188 -7.98 2.72 3.46
N ALA A 189 -8.89 1.99 4.10
CA ALA A 189 -10.05 2.58 4.75
C ALA A 189 -9.65 3.64 5.79
N ASP A 190 -8.62 3.37 6.60
CA ASP A 190 -8.15 4.33 7.61
C ASP A 190 -7.57 5.59 6.96
N VAL A 191 -6.78 5.42 5.89
CA VAL A 191 -6.18 6.54 5.14
C VAL A 191 -7.27 7.38 4.47
N ARG A 192 -8.21 6.73 3.78
CA ARG A 192 -9.32 7.37 3.06
C ARG A 192 -10.21 8.16 4.00
N ASP A 193 -10.62 7.56 5.11
CA ASP A 193 -11.55 8.19 6.04
C ASP A 193 -10.85 9.32 6.82
N GLY A 194 -9.59 9.11 7.22
CA GLY A 194 -8.74 10.15 7.82
C GLY A 194 -8.47 11.32 6.87
N TRP A 195 -8.29 11.06 5.58
CA TRP A 195 -8.11 12.08 4.56
C TRP A 195 -9.40 12.88 4.32
N ALA A 196 -10.54 12.19 4.19
CA ALA A 196 -11.85 12.80 4.01
C ALA A 196 -12.23 13.74 5.18
N ALA A 197 -11.90 13.36 6.41
CA ALA A 197 -12.11 14.21 7.58
C ALA A 197 -11.30 15.51 7.52
N ARG A 198 -10.04 15.44 7.04
CA ARG A 198 -9.10 16.56 6.97
C ARG A 198 -9.35 17.52 5.82
N LEU A 199 -9.90 17.03 4.70
CA LEU A 199 -10.27 17.85 3.54
C LEU A 199 -11.23 19.00 3.88
N LYS A 200 -11.93 18.94 5.02
CA LYS A 200 -12.79 20.01 5.52
C LYS A 200 -12.02 21.28 5.89
N ASN A 201 -10.77 21.15 6.34
CA ASN A 201 -10.00 22.26 6.93
C ASN A 201 -8.59 22.43 6.32
N GLN A 202 -8.19 21.53 5.42
CA GLN A 202 -6.83 21.49 4.88
C GLN A 202 -6.85 21.27 3.36
N HIS A 203 -5.75 21.67 2.69
CA HIS A 203 -5.55 21.36 1.28
C HIS A 203 -5.36 19.85 1.06
N PRO A 204 -5.71 19.31 -0.13
CA PRO A 204 -5.74 17.87 -0.36
C PRO A 204 -4.43 17.12 -0.10
N HIS A 205 -3.29 17.70 -0.50
CA HIS A 205 -1.99 17.02 -0.39
C HIS A 205 -1.47 16.95 1.07
N PRO A 206 -1.42 18.06 1.85
CA PRO A 206 -1.11 17.98 3.28
C PRO A 206 -2.09 17.06 4.05
N ALA A 207 -3.39 17.15 3.74
CA ALA A 207 -4.40 16.32 4.39
C ALA A 207 -4.16 14.82 4.20
N LEU A 208 -3.73 14.41 3.01
CA LEU A 208 -3.41 13.01 2.72
C LEU A 208 -2.12 12.56 3.42
N MET A 209 -1.08 13.40 3.42
CA MET A 209 0.17 13.09 4.13
C MET A 209 -0.08 12.88 5.63
N ASP A 210 -0.82 13.79 6.26
CA ASP A 210 -1.16 13.69 7.69
C ASP A 210 -2.01 12.44 7.98
N ALA A 211 -2.98 12.11 7.11
CA ALA A 211 -3.80 10.90 7.27
C ALA A 211 -2.95 9.62 7.16
N ILE A 212 -1.98 9.60 6.25
CA ILE A 212 -1.06 8.47 6.11
C ILE A 212 -0.18 8.33 7.36
N ASP A 213 0.37 9.44 7.86
CA ASP A 213 1.21 9.43 9.07
C ASP A 213 0.46 8.91 10.30
N ASP A 214 -0.79 9.33 10.49
CA ASP A 214 -1.66 8.82 11.55
C ASP A 214 -1.82 7.29 11.49
N VAL A 215 -2.06 6.75 10.30
CA VAL A 215 -2.24 5.30 10.10
C VAL A 215 -0.97 4.53 10.44
N PHE A 216 0.19 5.03 10.02
CA PHE A 216 1.47 4.42 10.39
C PHE A 216 1.70 4.41 11.92
N ASN A 217 1.44 5.55 12.55
CA ASN A 217 1.59 5.71 14.00
C ASN A 217 0.62 4.82 14.79
N ALA A 218 -0.62 4.65 14.30
CA ALA A 218 -1.66 3.91 14.99
C ALA A 218 -1.60 2.38 14.79
N ARG A 219 -1.20 1.90 13.61
CA ARG A 219 -1.41 0.49 13.21
C ARG A 219 -0.12 -0.30 12.95
N ILE A 220 0.95 0.37 12.58
CA ILE A 220 2.18 -0.28 12.08
C ILE A 220 3.33 -0.19 13.09
N GLY A 221 3.36 0.87 13.90
CA GLY A 221 4.45 1.11 14.85
C GLY A 221 5.83 1.21 14.17
N ASP A 222 6.91 1.03 14.93
CA ASP A 222 8.27 1.24 14.42
C ASP A 222 8.79 0.12 13.50
N VAL A 223 8.22 -1.09 13.55
CA VAL A 223 8.78 -2.28 12.87
C VAL A 223 8.62 -2.24 11.36
N SER A 224 7.54 -1.64 10.86
CA SER A 224 7.26 -1.53 9.42
C SER A 224 7.17 -0.08 8.91
N GLY A 225 7.08 0.92 9.80
CA GLY A 225 6.73 2.31 9.46
C GLY A 225 7.86 3.18 8.89
N ARG A 226 9.13 2.79 9.04
CA ARG A 226 10.29 3.59 8.59
C ARG A 226 11.16 2.92 7.52
N GLY A 227 10.72 1.76 7.00
CA GLY A 227 11.46 0.98 6.01
C GLY A 227 10.97 1.18 4.58
N LYS A 228 11.60 0.46 3.64
CA LYS A 228 11.21 0.39 2.22
C LYS A 228 9.72 0.10 2.03
N LEU A 229 9.16 -0.78 2.87
CA LEU A 229 7.75 -1.15 2.86
C LEU A 229 6.82 0.07 3.05
N ALA A 230 7.09 0.91 4.06
CA ALA A 230 6.30 2.11 4.31
C ALA A 230 6.43 3.12 3.17
N GLY A 231 7.64 3.31 2.62
CA GLY A 231 7.86 4.15 1.45
C GLY A 231 7.01 3.70 0.25
N ASP A 232 7.00 2.41 -0.04
CA ASP A 232 6.20 1.85 -1.13
C ASP A 232 4.68 2.08 -0.92
N MET A 233 4.16 1.92 0.29
CA MET A 233 2.74 2.18 0.58
C MET A 233 2.39 3.66 0.46
N ARG A 234 3.25 4.55 0.99
CA ARG A 234 3.10 6.00 0.84
C ARG A 234 3.01 6.40 -0.61
N GLU A 235 3.90 5.89 -1.45
CA GLU A 235 3.89 6.15 -2.89
C GLU A 235 2.58 5.68 -3.55
N ILE A 236 2.11 4.47 -3.23
CA ILE A 236 0.83 3.94 -3.74
C ILE A 236 -0.33 4.87 -3.39
N TRP A 237 -0.46 5.26 -2.12
CA TRP A 237 -1.55 6.13 -1.65
C TRP A 237 -1.44 7.56 -2.20
N MET A 238 -0.24 8.15 -2.21
CA MET A 238 -0.01 9.50 -2.71
C MET A 238 -0.24 9.66 -4.21
N MET A 239 -0.17 8.57 -4.97
CA MET A 239 -0.54 8.56 -6.39
C MET A 239 -2.05 8.54 -6.62
N GLN A 240 -2.87 8.12 -5.64
CA GLN A 240 -4.32 7.96 -5.82
C GLN A 240 -5.03 9.23 -6.33
N PRO A 241 -4.82 10.42 -5.73
CA PRO A 241 -5.47 11.65 -6.21
C PRO A 241 -4.93 12.13 -7.56
N ARG A 242 -3.76 11.61 -8.00
CA ARG A 242 -3.14 12.00 -9.27
C ARG A 242 -3.80 11.30 -10.46
N PHE A 243 -4.43 10.14 -10.26
CA PHE A 243 -5.17 9.44 -11.32
C PHE A 243 -6.37 10.25 -11.83
N GLU A 244 -6.95 11.15 -11.02
CA GLU A 244 -8.03 12.04 -11.46
C GLU A 244 -7.54 13.09 -12.50
N LYS A 245 -6.24 13.40 -12.52
CA LYS A 245 -5.66 14.41 -13.41
C LYS A 245 -5.28 13.82 -14.77
N ARG A 246 -6.27 13.73 -15.65
CA ARG A 246 -6.15 13.17 -17.01
C ARG A 246 -5.80 14.18 -18.12
N VAL A 247 -5.44 15.42 -17.76
CA VAL A 247 -5.13 16.48 -18.72
C VAL A 247 -3.74 17.08 -18.50
N GLY A 248 -3.15 17.61 -19.59
CA GLY A 248 -1.82 18.22 -19.57
C GLY A 248 -0.69 17.19 -19.48
N SER A 249 0.45 17.56 -18.90
CA SER A 249 1.62 16.67 -18.79
C SER A 249 1.56 15.70 -17.60
N ALA A 250 0.57 15.82 -16.72
CA ALA A 250 0.48 15.03 -15.50
C ALA A 250 0.37 13.51 -15.75
N PRO A 251 -0.40 13.02 -16.75
CA PRO A 251 -0.46 11.59 -17.04
C PRO A 251 0.87 10.98 -17.46
N PHE A 252 1.58 11.65 -18.36
CA PHE A 252 2.90 11.23 -18.84
C PHE A 252 3.88 11.02 -17.68
N GLY A 253 4.01 12.02 -16.80
CA GLY A 253 4.90 11.93 -15.65
C GLY A 253 4.42 10.97 -14.54
N LEU A 254 3.15 10.52 -14.55
CA LEU A 254 2.64 9.53 -13.61
C LEU A 254 2.99 8.11 -14.05
N VAL A 255 2.88 7.80 -15.35
CA VAL A 255 3.23 6.48 -15.91
C VAL A 255 4.71 6.15 -15.73
N GLU A 256 5.59 7.16 -15.76
CA GLU A 256 7.03 6.99 -15.55
C GLU A 256 7.42 6.70 -14.08
N GLN A 257 6.49 6.81 -13.13
CA GLN A 257 6.83 6.60 -11.72
C GLN A 257 7.16 5.12 -11.45
N PRO A 258 8.20 4.82 -10.65
CA PRO A 258 8.62 3.43 -10.36
C PRO A 258 7.51 2.55 -9.77
N ARG A 259 6.54 3.14 -9.06
CA ARG A 259 5.41 2.45 -8.43
C ARG A 259 4.09 2.63 -9.17
N PHE A 260 4.10 3.14 -10.41
CA PHE A 260 2.90 3.33 -11.22
C PHE A 260 2.07 2.05 -11.28
N ARG A 261 2.68 0.88 -11.60
CA ARG A 261 1.92 -0.37 -11.73
C ARG A 261 1.19 -0.75 -10.44
N ALA A 262 1.85 -0.65 -9.29
CA ALA A 262 1.23 -0.94 -8.01
C ALA A 262 0.13 0.07 -7.65
N ALA A 263 0.35 1.36 -7.93
CA ALA A 263 -0.65 2.40 -7.70
C ALA A 263 -1.87 2.27 -8.64
N PHE A 264 -1.64 1.86 -9.88
CA PHE A 264 -2.66 1.57 -10.89
C PHE A 264 -3.46 0.32 -10.51
N ASP A 265 -2.80 -0.79 -10.18
CA ASP A 265 -3.48 -2.02 -9.71
C ASP A 265 -4.37 -1.72 -8.49
N PHE A 266 -3.92 -0.85 -7.59
CA PHE A 266 -4.67 -0.40 -6.42
C PHE A 266 -5.90 0.44 -6.83
N MET A 267 -5.72 1.36 -7.78
CA MET A 267 -6.80 2.21 -8.31
C MET A 267 -7.84 1.37 -9.06
N ARG A 268 -7.41 0.40 -9.86
CA ARG A 268 -8.30 -0.57 -10.52
C ARG A 268 -9.11 -1.35 -9.50
N LEU A 269 -8.47 -1.86 -8.45
CA LEU A 269 -9.18 -2.57 -7.38
C LEU A 269 -10.24 -1.69 -6.69
N ARG A 270 -9.97 -0.39 -6.56
CA ARG A 270 -10.95 0.59 -6.03
C ARG A 270 -12.13 0.78 -6.98
N ALA A 271 -11.88 0.84 -8.29
CA ALA A 271 -12.92 0.92 -9.31
C ALA A 271 -13.80 -0.35 -9.32
N GLU A 272 -13.19 -1.55 -9.30
CA GLU A 272 -13.90 -2.84 -9.21
C GLU A 272 -14.79 -2.96 -7.97
N ASN A 273 -14.47 -2.23 -6.90
CA ASN A 273 -15.24 -2.20 -5.65
C ASN A 273 -16.17 -0.98 -5.54
N GLY A 274 -16.37 -0.23 -6.62
CA GLY A 274 -17.31 0.88 -6.71
C GLY A 274 -16.87 2.17 -6.01
N GLU A 275 -15.61 2.31 -5.61
CA GLU A 275 -15.09 3.57 -5.06
C GLU A 275 -14.75 4.60 -6.14
N LEU A 276 -14.53 4.15 -7.38
CA LEU A 276 -14.17 4.97 -8.54
C LEU A 276 -14.97 4.51 -9.76
N GLU A 277 -15.11 5.41 -10.75
CA GLU A 277 -15.71 5.07 -12.04
C GLU A 277 -14.81 4.10 -12.82
N GLU A 278 -15.38 3.02 -13.37
CA GLU A 278 -14.64 2.03 -14.16
C GLU A 278 -13.95 2.67 -15.39
N VAL A 279 -14.61 3.66 -16.01
CA VAL A 279 -14.06 4.43 -17.14
C VAL A 279 -12.71 5.08 -16.82
N LEU A 280 -12.47 5.42 -15.55
CA LEU A 280 -11.18 5.95 -15.11
C LEU A 280 -10.09 4.86 -15.20
N SER A 281 -10.40 3.65 -14.75
CA SER A 281 -9.49 2.52 -14.81
C SER A 281 -9.14 2.17 -16.26
N ASP A 282 -10.14 2.05 -17.12
CA ASP A 282 -9.98 1.70 -18.54
C ASP A 282 -9.09 2.71 -19.27
N TRP A 283 -9.34 4.01 -19.03
CA TRP A 283 -8.53 5.08 -19.62
C TRP A 283 -7.06 4.98 -19.22
N TRP A 284 -6.76 4.70 -17.95
CA TRP A 284 -5.38 4.57 -17.47
C TRP A 284 -4.71 3.27 -17.95
N GLU A 285 -5.47 2.20 -18.11
CA GLU A 285 -4.96 0.96 -18.70
C GLU A 285 -4.51 1.19 -20.14
N GLU A 286 -5.40 1.75 -20.97
CA GLU A 286 -5.11 2.10 -22.36
C GLU A 286 -3.96 3.10 -22.46
N PHE A 287 -3.97 4.18 -21.67
CA PHE A 287 -2.92 5.20 -21.68
C PHE A 287 -1.55 4.62 -21.32
N SER A 288 -1.50 3.66 -20.38
CA SER A 288 -0.25 3.03 -19.96
C SER A 288 0.37 2.15 -21.05
N LEU A 289 -0.45 1.52 -21.88
CA LEU A 289 -0.03 0.61 -22.97
C LEU A 289 0.14 1.34 -24.31
N ALA A 290 -0.47 2.51 -24.46
CA ALA A 290 -0.45 3.33 -25.67
C ALA A 290 0.95 3.86 -26.02
N ASP A 291 1.16 4.10 -27.32
CA ASP A 291 2.30 4.86 -27.82
C ASP A 291 2.13 6.37 -27.58
N ASP A 292 3.17 7.16 -27.85
CA ASP A 292 3.15 8.59 -27.55
C ASP A 292 2.11 9.36 -28.37
N ASN A 293 1.79 8.91 -29.59
CA ASN A 293 0.78 9.56 -30.42
C ASN A 293 -0.61 9.35 -29.82
N LEU A 294 -0.96 8.09 -29.52
CA LEU A 294 -2.24 7.75 -28.92
C LEU A 294 -2.40 8.39 -27.53
N ARG A 295 -1.34 8.45 -26.72
CA ARG A 295 -1.35 9.16 -25.43
C ARG A 295 -1.71 10.64 -25.57
N ASN A 296 -1.17 11.32 -26.57
CA ASN A 296 -1.51 12.73 -26.83
C ASN A 296 -2.98 12.86 -27.24
N ASP A 297 -3.46 12.01 -28.15
CA ASP A 297 -4.85 12.00 -28.60
C ASP A 297 -5.83 11.75 -27.44
N MET A 298 -5.53 10.80 -26.56
CA MET A 298 -6.34 10.51 -25.37
C MET A 298 -6.43 11.69 -24.41
N VAL A 299 -5.32 12.40 -24.18
CA VAL A 299 -5.29 13.59 -23.31
C VAL A 299 -6.07 14.75 -23.92
N ASP A 300 -5.96 14.96 -25.23
CA ASP A 300 -6.70 15.99 -25.94
C ASP A 300 -8.20 15.68 -25.99
N ALA A 301 -8.59 14.41 -26.12
CA ALA A 301 -9.99 13.98 -26.04
C ALA A 301 -10.62 14.32 -24.68
N VAL A 302 -9.95 14.00 -23.57
CA VAL A 302 -10.44 14.35 -22.22
C VAL A 302 -10.50 15.86 -22.02
N LYS A 303 -9.52 16.60 -22.53
CA LYS A 303 -9.50 18.07 -22.48
C LYS A 303 -10.69 18.67 -23.23
N LEU A 304 -11.04 18.12 -24.40
CA LEU A 304 -12.19 18.56 -25.18
C LEU A 304 -13.51 18.25 -24.44
N GLU A 305 -13.63 17.07 -23.83
CA GLU A 305 -14.80 16.67 -23.02
C GLU A 305 -15.01 17.63 -21.84
N GLN A 306 -13.93 17.95 -21.10
CA GLN A 306 -14.00 18.89 -19.97
C GLN A 306 -14.42 20.29 -20.41
N GLN A 307 -13.94 20.78 -21.57
CA GLN A 307 -14.35 22.06 -22.13
C GLN A 307 -15.82 22.07 -22.57
N GLN A 308 -16.32 20.96 -23.09
CA GLN A 308 -17.73 20.81 -23.46
C GLN A 308 -18.63 20.79 -22.23
N ARG A 309 -18.27 20.05 -21.17
CA ARG A 309 -19.00 20.05 -19.90
C ARG A 309 -19.00 21.41 -19.19
N ALA A 310 -17.95 22.21 -19.34
CA ALA A 310 -17.82 23.53 -18.73
C ALA A 310 -18.58 24.65 -19.46
N ARG A 311 -19.10 24.42 -20.67
CA ARG A 311 -19.92 25.42 -21.39
C ARG A 311 -21.35 25.40 -20.83
N PRO A 312 -21.84 26.47 -20.20
CA PRO A 312 -23.25 26.53 -19.78
C PRO A 312 -24.14 26.45 -21.04
N ALA A 313 -25.21 25.66 -20.96
CA ALA A 313 -26.25 25.60 -21.98
C ALA A 313 -26.73 27.03 -22.26
N ARG A 314 -26.37 27.56 -23.43
CA ARG A 314 -26.74 28.91 -23.84
C ARG A 314 -28.26 28.90 -24.03
N ALA A 315 -29.00 29.44 -23.06
CA ALA A 315 -30.45 29.64 -23.21
C ALA A 315 -30.72 30.34 -24.55
N PRO A 316 -31.71 29.88 -25.34
CA PRO A 316 -31.99 30.48 -26.64
C PRO A 316 -32.37 31.95 -26.42
N ARG A 317 -31.56 32.86 -26.96
CA ARG A 317 -31.87 34.29 -26.95
C ARG A 317 -33.16 34.48 -27.76
N PRO A 318 -34.19 35.15 -27.23
CA PRO A 318 -35.36 35.48 -28.03
C PRO A 318 -34.93 36.40 -29.20
N PRO A 319 -35.57 36.28 -30.37
CA PRO A 319 -35.17 37.03 -31.55
C PRO A 319 -35.29 38.53 -31.29
N ARG A 320 -34.21 39.27 -31.57
CA ARG A 320 -34.20 40.74 -31.57
C ARG A 320 -35.14 41.22 -32.68
N VAL A 321 -36.27 41.81 -32.29
CA VAL A 321 -37.13 42.57 -33.20
C VAL A 321 -36.38 43.83 -33.62
N HIS A 322 -36.11 43.97 -34.91
CA HIS A 322 -35.61 45.21 -35.51
C HIS A 322 -36.67 46.32 -35.35
N LYS A 323 -36.36 47.37 -34.61
CA LYS A 323 -37.12 48.63 -34.65
C LYS A 323 -36.44 49.57 -35.65
N MET A 324 -37.18 49.97 -36.69
CA MET A 324 -36.75 50.94 -37.70
C MET A 324 -36.57 52.36 -37.11
N PRO A 325 -35.76 53.23 -37.74
CA PRO A 325 -35.47 54.57 -37.24
C PRO A 325 -36.60 55.55 -37.57
N GLY A 326 -37.06 56.30 -36.56
CA GLY A 326 -38.00 57.39 -36.68
C GLY A 326 -37.33 58.73 -36.34
N ASN A 327 -37.70 59.74 -37.11
CA ASN A 327 -37.01 61.00 -37.39
C ASN A 327 -37.05 62.05 -36.25
N ASN A 328 -36.10 62.99 -36.31
CA ASN A 328 -35.94 64.21 -35.49
C ASN A 328 -37.20 65.05 -35.30
N THR A 329 -37.33 65.69 -34.12
CA THR A 329 -37.54 67.16 -33.95
C THR A 329 -37.44 67.55 -32.46
N ASP A 330 -36.53 68.49 -32.14
CA ASP A 330 -36.59 69.34 -30.93
C ASP A 330 -37.80 70.30 -31.01
N PRO A 331 -38.26 70.88 -29.88
CA PRO A 331 -37.76 72.23 -29.53
C PRO A 331 -37.56 72.49 -28.02
N ALA A 332 -36.73 73.50 -27.77
CA ALA A 332 -36.35 74.07 -26.49
C ALA A 332 -37.45 74.92 -25.80
N THR A 333 -37.39 74.99 -24.47
CA THR A 333 -37.69 76.10 -23.51
C THR A 333 -37.62 75.47 -22.12
N GLY A 334 -37.01 75.98 -21.05
CA GLY A 334 -36.56 77.31 -20.64
C GLY A 334 -36.89 77.45 -19.14
N THR A 335 -36.00 78.11 -18.36
CA THR A 335 -36.24 78.76 -17.03
C THR A 335 -36.55 77.85 -15.82
N ASP A 336 -36.12 78.10 -14.59
CA ASP A 336 -35.20 79.06 -13.95
C ASP A 336 -35.07 78.65 -12.45
N SER A 337 -34.13 79.26 -11.74
CA SER A 337 -33.95 79.37 -10.29
C SER A 337 -33.32 78.20 -9.52
N ALA A 338 -32.53 78.38 -8.48
CA ALA A 338 -31.65 79.46 -8.01
C ALA A 338 -31.05 78.92 -6.70
N GLN A 339 -29.75 79.16 -6.48
CA GLN A 339 -29.09 79.36 -5.16
C GLN A 339 -29.14 78.18 -4.15
N GLU A 340 -28.10 77.88 -3.37
CA GLU A 340 -26.93 78.65 -2.97
C GLU A 340 -25.92 77.70 -2.30
N SER A 341 -24.63 78.04 -2.46
CA SER A 341 -23.52 77.98 -1.48
C SER A 341 -23.52 76.88 -0.40
N ALA A 342 -22.42 76.25 -0.04
CA ALA A 342 -21.00 76.62 0.09
C ALA A 342 -20.33 75.32 0.63
N GLU A 343 -19.04 75.02 0.61
CA GLU A 343 -17.76 75.70 0.44
C GLU A 343 -16.79 74.52 0.19
N SER A 344 -15.88 74.60 -0.79
CA SER A 344 -14.48 75.03 -0.61
C SER A 344 -13.78 74.22 0.51
N LEU A 345 -12.73 73.43 0.26
CA LEU A 345 -11.38 73.70 -0.23
C LEU A 345 -10.67 72.33 -0.19
N ASP A 346 -9.56 72.05 -0.82
CA ASP A 346 -8.76 72.61 -1.90
C ASP A 346 -7.86 71.43 -2.28
N SER A 347 -7.53 71.37 -3.56
CA SER A 347 -6.60 70.42 -4.15
C SER A 347 -5.17 70.88 -3.78
N PRO A 348 -4.09 70.66 -4.56
CA PRO A 348 -3.79 69.64 -5.58
C PRO A 348 -2.40 69.01 -5.26
N VAL A 349 -1.84 68.06 -6.01
CA VAL A 349 -0.87 68.27 -7.13
C VAL A 349 -0.05 66.97 -7.14
N GLU A 350 -0.24 66.11 -8.14
CA GLU A 350 0.61 65.86 -9.32
C GLU A 350 1.65 64.73 -9.19
N ASN A 351 1.59 63.89 -10.23
CA ASN A 351 2.68 63.37 -11.04
C ASN A 351 3.90 62.72 -10.37
N SER A 352 4.16 61.47 -10.75
CA SER A 352 5.24 61.23 -11.72
C SER A 352 5.25 59.79 -12.24
N ASP A 353 5.48 59.74 -13.55
CA ASP A 353 5.88 58.60 -14.36
C ASP A 353 7.06 57.80 -13.77
N GLY A 354 7.22 56.57 -14.28
CA GLY A 354 8.58 56.08 -14.50
C GLY A 354 8.78 54.59 -14.33
N ALA A 355 8.77 53.89 -15.47
CA ALA A 355 9.01 52.47 -15.64
C ALA A 355 10.36 51.95 -15.10
N ALA A 356 10.39 50.68 -14.71
CA ALA A 356 11.60 49.85 -14.71
C ALA A 356 11.30 48.38 -15.05
N PRO A 357 11.87 47.83 -16.13
CA PRO A 357 12.03 46.39 -16.30
C PRO A 357 13.51 46.00 -16.28
N LYS A 358 13.86 44.89 -15.62
CA LYS A 358 14.54 43.72 -16.22
C LYS A 358 15.15 42.74 -15.21
N LYS A 359 14.92 41.48 -15.54
CA LYS A 359 15.56 40.22 -15.12
C LYS A 359 17.07 40.33 -14.83
N ARG A 360 17.53 39.61 -13.81
CA ARG A 360 18.92 39.17 -13.70
C ARG A 360 19.00 37.69 -13.27
N ARG A 361 19.71 36.92 -14.10
CA ARG A 361 20.00 35.48 -14.02
C ARG A 361 21.48 35.30 -13.62
N ARG A 362 21.83 34.13 -13.05
CA ARG A 362 23.17 33.53 -12.73
C ARG A 362 23.50 33.56 -11.22
N ARG A 363 24.15 32.56 -10.61
CA ARG A 363 24.87 31.36 -11.08
C ARG A 363 25.13 30.42 -9.88
N ARG A 364 25.16 29.10 -10.13
CA ARG A 364 25.82 28.08 -9.28
C ARG A 364 27.35 28.15 -9.41
N ARG A 365 28.08 27.78 -8.35
CA ARG A 365 29.47 27.26 -8.35
C ARG A 365 29.85 26.70 -6.95
N PRO A 366 30.94 25.93 -6.76
CA PRO A 366 31.04 24.50 -7.04
C PRO A 366 31.55 23.65 -5.84
N THR A 367 31.56 22.34 -6.05
CA THR A 367 32.19 21.27 -5.23
C THR A 367 33.71 21.41 -5.13
N GLY A 368 34.25 21.30 -3.92
CA GLY A 368 35.68 21.19 -3.61
C GLY A 368 36.06 19.76 -3.21
N ARG A 369 37.17 19.28 -3.76
CA ARG A 369 37.82 17.98 -3.58
C ARG A 369 39.14 18.25 -2.86
N THR A 370 39.46 17.52 -1.80
CA THR A 370 40.83 17.42 -1.26
C THR A 370 41.11 15.96 -0.96
N GLY A 371 42.11 15.42 -1.65
CA GLY A 371 42.70 14.11 -1.38
C GLY A 371 43.78 14.20 -0.30
N GLY A 372 44.23 13.03 0.14
CA GLY A 372 45.39 12.82 0.98
C GLY A 372 45.80 11.35 0.91
N ASP A 373 47.07 11.13 0.60
CA ASP A 373 47.74 9.91 0.16
C ASP A 373 47.91 8.79 1.20
N ALA A 374 48.23 7.62 0.64
CA ALA A 374 48.68 6.33 1.21
C ALA A 374 50.00 6.44 2.05
N PRO A 375 50.52 5.38 2.75
CA PRO A 375 50.97 4.14 2.10
C PRO A 375 50.91 2.81 2.90
N HIS A 376 51.02 1.72 2.12
CA HIS A 376 51.59 0.39 2.36
C HIS A 376 52.31 0.05 3.70
N GLN A 377 51.98 -1.14 4.24
CA GLN A 377 52.82 -2.20 4.85
C GLN A 377 51.89 -3.43 4.97
N GLY A 378 52.16 -4.66 4.50
CA GLY A 378 53.36 -5.49 4.61
C GLY A 378 52.98 -6.74 5.44
N SER A 379 52.80 -7.90 4.78
CA SER A 379 52.77 -9.27 5.38
C SER A 379 54.08 -9.56 6.16
N PRO A 380 54.26 -10.63 6.98
CA PRO A 380 53.72 -12.01 6.96
C PRO A 380 53.17 -12.45 8.35
N GLU A 381 52.66 -13.65 8.67
CA GLU A 381 52.79 -15.05 8.21
C GLU A 381 51.42 -15.76 8.19
#